data_AF-A0A196SB84-F1
#
_entry.id   AF-A0A196SB84-F1
#
_cell.length_a   1.000
_cell.length_b   1.000
_cell.length_c   1.000
_cell.angle_alpha   90.00
_cell.angle_beta   90.00
_cell.angle_gamma   90.00
#
_symmetry.space_group_name_H-M   'P 1'
#
loop_
_entity.id
_entity.type
_entity.pdbx_description
1 polymer ?
#
loop_
_entity_poly.entity_id
_entity_poly.type
_entity_poly.pdbx_seq_one_letter_code
_entity_poly.pdbx_strand_id
1 'polypeptide(L)'
;MPRKVKEENTKQTTKRTKKEVDPDRPKKPLSPYFRYVADKRAEVKAANPDLKMTEITKKIGDMWAQESEEVKQRYQEPYDEEKKEYDKKMEEYKKTHPTGKKSTDPDMPKRPLSAYFLYANEHRDEVKKSNPDMKITQIAATLGEMWKALSEEDKKPYVEKHEQMKEEYDVAIKEYYESHPDALKEKEGKKKRSKAPKKEKKPKEEVEEKTETEEEEESENIFDNESE
;
A
#
# COMPACT_ATOMS: atom_id res chain seq x y z
N MET A 1 18.89 -39.80 -35.62
CA MET A 1 19.03 -38.86 -34.50
C MET A 1 17.70 -38.11 -34.31
N PRO A 2 16.92 -38.39 -33.26
CA PRO A 2 15.67 -37.66 -33.03
C PRO A 2 15.93 -36.24 -32.52
N ARG A 3 15.28 -35.26 -33.14
CA ARG A 3 15.35 -33.83 -32.78
C ARG A 3 14.68 -33.61 -31.42
N LYS A 4 15.39 -32.94 -30.51
CA LYS A 4 14.95 -32.56 -29.17
C LYS A 4 13.76 -31.59 -29.28
N VAL A 5 12.59 -32.02 -28.81
CA VAL A 5 11.40 -31.19 -28.68
C VAL A 5 11.70 -30.10 -27.63
N LYS A 6 11.66 -28.84 -28.03
CA LYS A 6 11.77 -27.70 -27.10
C LYS A 6 10.41 -27.55 -26.41
N GLU A 7 10.37 -27.80 -25.10
CA GLU A 7 9.24 -27.43 -24.24
C GLU A 7 9.08 -25.91 -24.24
N GLU A 8 7.95 -25.43 -24.75
CA GLU A 8 7.51 -24.05 -24.62
C GLU A 8 7.07 -23.80 -23.17
N ASN A 9 7.99 -23.26 -22.38
CA ASN A 9 7.70 -22.76 -21.03
C ASN A 9 6.85 -21.48 -21.14
N THR A 10 5.53 -21.66 -21.15
CA THR A 10 4.54 -20.59 -21.11
C THR A 10 4.62 -19.91 -19.75
N LYS A 11 5.24 -18.73 -19.71
CA LYS A 11 5.29 -17.86 -18.53
C LYS A 11 3.85 -17.51 -18.11
N GLN A 12 3.34 -18.21 -17.11
CA GLN A 12 2.09 -17.83 -16.44
C GLN A 12 2.30 -16.51 -15.73
N THR A 13 1.83 -15.42 -16.34
CA THR A 13 1.74 -14.13 -15.66
C THR A 13 0.63 -14.26 -14.62
N THR A 14 0.99 -14.13 -13.34
CA THR A 14 0.03 -14.11 -12.24
C THR A 14 -0.75 -12.81 -12.32
N LYS A 15 -1.96 -12.85 -12.89
CA LYS A 15 -2.89 -11.72 -12.87
C LYS A 15 -3.16 -11.31 -11.42
N ARG A 16 -2.69 -10.12 -11.02
CA ARG A 16 -3.07 -9.48 -9.77
C ARG A 16 -4.60 -9.32 -9.79
N THR A 17 -5.29 -9.91 -8.81
CA THR A 17 -6.73 -9.71 -8.65
C THR A 17 -6.99 -8.23 -8.36
N LYS A 18 -7.71 -7.54 -9.27
CA LYS A 18 -8.13 -6.14 -9.11
C LYS A 18 -8.86 -6.02 -7.79
N LYS A 19 -8.26 -5.29 -6.84
CA LYS A 19 -8.90 -5.00 -5.55
C LYS A 19 -10.13 -4.15 -5.87
N GLU A 20 -11.30 -4.56 -5.37
CA GLU A 20 -12.51 -3.74 -5.49
C GLU A 20 -12.23 -2.39 -4.84
N VAL A 21 -12.11 -1.35 -5.68
CA VAL A 21 -12.00 0.03 -5.25
C VAL A 21 -13.43 0.52 -5.04
N ASP A 22 -13.66 1.17 -3.90
CA ASP A 22 -14.94 1.80 -3.56
C ASP A 22 -15.49 2.60 -4.76
N PRO A 23 -16.71 2.31 -5.25
CA PRO A 23 -17.32 3.00 -6.37
C PRO A 23 -17.42 4.51 -6.20
N ASP A 24 -17.55 4.98 -4.95
CA ASP A 24 -17.70 6.39 -4.62
C ASP A 24 -16.36 7.11 -4.47
N ARG A 25 -15.23 6.39 -4.58
CA ARG A 25 -13.90 7.01 -4.56
C ARG A 25 -13.74 7.89 -5.82
N PRO A 26 -13.48 9.20 -5.66
CA PRO A 26 -13.19 10.07 -6.79
C PRO A 26 -12.08 9.47 -7.67
N LYS A 27 -12.27 9.53 -8.99
CA LYS A 27 -11.28 9.09 -9.97
C LYS A 27 -10.34 10.24 -10.32
N LYS A 28 -9.05 9.93 -10.45
CA LYS A 28 -8.05 10.91 -10.89
C LYS A 28 -8.40 11.40 -12.31
N PRO A 29 -8.21 12.70 -12.59
CA PRO A 29 -8.36 13.21 -13.95
C PRO A 29 -7.25 12.67 -14.84
N LEU A 30 -7.53 12.59 -16.13
CA LEU A 30 -6.61 12.03 -17.11
C LEU A 30 -5.42 12.97 -17.33
N SER A 31 -4.19 12.47 -17.25
CA SER A 31 -2.99 13.27 -17.45
C SER A 31 -2.94 13.93 -18.85
N PRO A 32 -2.30 15.11 -19.00
CA PRO A 32 -2.25 15.86 -20.26
C PRO A 32 -1.79 15.03 -21.47
N TYR A 33 -0.76 14.21 -21.27
CA TYR A 33 -0.27 13.31 -22.31
C TYR A 33 -1.32 12.28 -22.74
N PHE A 34 -2.06 11.68 -21.81
CA PHE A 34 -3.08 10.69 -22.15
C PHE A 34 -4.31 11.34 -22.81
N ARG A 35 -4.61 12.60 -22.50
CA ARG A 35 -5.61 13.38 -23.24
C ARG A 35 -5.15 13.61 -24.69
N TYR A 36 -3.89 13.99 -24.88
CA TYR A 36 -3.29 14.10 -26.22
C TYR A 36 -3.28 12.76 -26.97
N VAL A 37 -2.98 11.64 -26.29
CA VAL A 37 -3.06 10.30 -26.88
C VAL A 37 -4.48 9.98 -27.31
N ALA A 38 -5.50 10.26 -26.49
CA ALA A 38 -6.90 10.03 -26.86
C ALA A 38 -7.29 10.77 -28.14
N ASP A 39 -6.94 12.06 -28.24
CA ASP A 39 -7.24 12.90 -29.40
C ASP A 39 -6.51 12.41 -30.68
N LYS A 40 -5.22 12.09 -30.56
CA LYS A 40 -4.36 11.76 -31.71
C LYS A 40 -4.43 10.31 -32.13
N ARG A 41 -4.90 9.41 -31.27
CA ARG A 41 -4.99 7.97 -31.55
C ARG A 41 -5.89 7.66 -32.73
N ALA A 42 -7.05 8.31 -32.84
CA ALA A 42 -7.96 8.10 -33.96
C ALA A 42 -7.33 8.55 -35.29
N GLU A 43 -6.68 9.72 -35.30
CA GLU A 43 -5.99 10.29 -36.47
C GLU A 43 -4.82 9.40 -36.93
N VAL A 44 -3.95 9.00 -35.99
CA VAL A 44 -2.78 8.15 -36.31
C VAL A 44 -3.22 6.74 -36.70
N LYS A 45 -4.31 6.20 -36.13
CA LYS A 45 -4.88 4.91 -36.55
C LYS A 45 -5.49 4.98 -37.94
N ALA A 46 -6.22 6.04 -38.28
CA ALA A 46 -6.79 6.21 -39.62
C ALA A 46 -5.71 6.34 -40.70
N ALA A 47 -4.60 7.03 -40.40
CA ALA A 47 -3.46 7.15 -41.29
C ALA A 47 -2.59 5.88 -41.34
N ASN A 48 -2.69 5.00 -40.34
CA ASN A 48 -1.88 3.78 -40.23
C ASN A 48 -2.77 2.59 -39.80
N PRO A 49 -3.77 2.18 -40.62
CA PRO A 49 -4.76 1.18 -40.22
C PRO A 49 -4.16 -0.22 -40.00
N ASP A 50 -3.03 -0.51 -40.65
CA ASP A 50 -2.33 -1.79 -40.54
C ASP A 50 -1.35 -1.86 -39.36
N LEU A 51 -1.06 -0.72 -38.72
CA LEU A 51 -0.16 -0.70 -37.58
C LEU A 51 -0.85 -1.18 -36.31
N LYS A 52 -0.12 -1.95 -35.52
CA LYS A 52 -0.57 -2.38 -34.20
C LYS A 52 -0.70 -1.17 -33.28
N MET A 53 -1.68 -1.21 -32.39
CA MET A 53 -1.95 -0.14 -31.45
C MET A 53 -0.72 0.26 -30.61
N THR A 54 0.16 -0.69 -30.28
CA THR A 54 1.42 -0.42 -29.58
C THR A 54 2.38 0.47 -30.36
N GLU A 55 2.42 0.33 -31.70
CA GLU A 55 3.25 1.16 -32.57
C GLU A 55 2.61 2.54 -32.80
N ILE A 56 1.27 2.59 -32.87
CA ILE A 56 0.51 3.85 -32.91
C ILE A 56 0.77 4.68 -31.65
N THR A 57 0.69 4.08 -30.46
CA THR A 57 0.96 4.79 -29.20
C THR A 57 2.39 5.29 -29.10
N LYS A 58 3.40 4.50 -29.53
CA LYS A 58 4.80 4.97 -29.60
C LYS A 58 4.95 6.20 -30.49
N LYS A 59 4.35 6.16 -31.68
CA LYS A 59 4.38 7.28 -32.63
C LYS A 59 3.74 8.54 -32.03
N ILE A 60 2.66 8.41 -31.28
CA ILE A 60 2.03 9.55 -30.58
C ILE A 60 2.91 10.07 -29.44
N GLY A 61 3.64 9.17 -28.74
CA GLY A 61 4.67 9.56 -27.77
C GLY A 61 5.76 10.43 -28.40
N ASP A 62 6.28 10.02 -29.55
CA ASP A 62 7.27 10.80 -30.30
C ASP A 62 6.70 12.16 -30.76
N MET A 63 5.44 12.19 -31.21
CA MET A 63 4.74 13.43 -31.56
C MET A 63 4.61 14.36 -30.36
N TRP A 64 4.19 13.85 -29.19
CA TRP A 64 4.12 14.64 -27.96
C TRP A 64 5.49 15.18 -27.54
N ALA A 65 6.56 14.39 -27.70
CA ALA A 65 7.91 14.84 -27.38
C ALA A 65 8.35 16.03 -28.27
N GLN A 66 8.00 16.01 -29.56
CA GLN A 66 8.34 17.05 -30.55
C GLN A 66 7.35 18.23 -30.57
N GLU A 67 6.18 18.08 -29.96
CA GLU A 67 5.14 19.08 -29.92
C GLU A 67 5.57 20.36 -29.18
N SER A 68 5.04 21.51 -29.60
CA SER A 68 5.34 22.80 -28.98
C SER A 68 4.82 22.88 -27.54
N GLU A 69 5.49 23.69 -26.73
CA GLU A 69 5.08 23.94 -25.34
C GLU A 69 3.67 24.55 -25.26
N GLU A 70 3.27 25.33 -26.26
CA GLU A 70 1.93 25.93 -26.34
C GLU A 70 0.82 24.87 -26.45
N VAL A 71 1.05 23.83 -27.26
CA VAL A 71 0.09 22.73 -27.39
C VAL A 71 0.10 21.90 -26.11
N LYS A 72 1.27 21.62 -25.52
CA LYS A 72 1.35 20.93 -24.23
C LYS A 72 0.60 21.68 -23.13
N GLN A 73 0.75 23.00 -23.07
CA GLN A 73 0.05 23.87 -22.13
C GLN A 73 -1.46 23.80 -22.29
N ARG A 74 -1.98 23.73 -23.52
CA ARG A 74 -3.42 23.56 -23.78
C ARG A 74 -4.01 22.30 -23.12
N TYR A 75 -3.22 21.24 -22.98
CA TYR A 75 -3.63 20.01 -22.27
C TYR A 75 -3.33 20.07 -20.76
N GLN A 76 -2.32 20.85 -20.36
CA GLN A 76 -1.91 21.05 -18.97
C GLN A 76 -2.94 21.86 -18.17
N GLU A 77 -3.44 22.98 -18.70
CA GLU A 77 -4.42 23.84 -18.03
C GLU A 77 -5.69 23.09 -17.57
N PRO A 78 -6.41 22.37 -18.45
CA PRO A 78 -7.62 21.64 -18.02
C PRO A 78 -7.29 20.49 -17.06
N TYR A 79 -6.10 19.89 -17.15
CA TYR A 79 -5.66 18.90 -16.16
C TYR A 79 -5.46 19.53 -14.79
N ASP A 80 -4.82 20.68 -14.69
CA ASP A 80 -4.58 21.34 -13.40
C ASP A 80 -5.88 21.81 -12.74
N GLU A 81 -6.87 22.24 -13.53
CA GLU A 81 -8.21 22.56 -13.04
C GLU A 81 -8.95 21.32 -12.53
N GLU A 82 -9.01 20.25 -13.33
CA GLU A 82 -9.67 19.00 -12.92
C GLU A 82 -8.95 18.35 -11.74
N LYS A 83 -7.63 18.48 -11.64
CA LYS A 83 -6.84 17.99 -10.51
C LYS A 83 -7.19 18.72 -9.23
N LYS A 84 -7.35 20.05 -9.28
CA LYS A 84 -7.83 20.84 -8.13
C LYS A 84 -9.21 20.39 -7.68
N GLU A 85 -10.12 20.10 -8.62
CA GLU A 85 -11.44 19.56 -8.27
C GLU A 85 -11.38 18.15 -7.68
N TYR A 86 -10.55 17.29 -8.26
CA TYR A 86 -10.31 15.93 -7.77
C TYR A 86 -9.77 15.96 -6.35
N ASP A 87 -8.81 16.84 -6.05
CA ASP A 87 -8.23 16.97 -4.72
C ASP A 87 -9.30 17.41 -3.71
N LYS A 88 -10.15 18.38 -4.05
CA LYS A 88 -11.30 18.78 -3.22
C LYS A 88 -12.27 17.62 -2.97
N LYS A 89 -12.68 16.91 -4.03
CA LYS A 89 -13.57 15.73 -3.93
C LYS A 89 -12.94 14.62 -3.10
N MET A 90 -11.62 14.41 -3.22
CA MET A 90 -10.87 13.43 -2.43
C MET A 90 -10.78 13.81 -0.96
N GLU A 91 -10.68 15.09 -0.62
CA GLU A 91 -10.74 15.54 0.77
C GLU A 91 -12.12 15.30 1.39
N GLU A 92 -13.20 15.59 0.66
CA GLU A 92 -14.56 15.28 1.09
C GLU A 92 -14.79 13.77 1.24
N TYR A 93 -14.30 12.98 0.28
CA TYR A 93 -14.31 11.53 0.35
C TYR A 93 -13.55 11.03 1.59
N LYS A 94 -12.37 11.57 1.90
CA LYS A 94 -11.60 11.19 3.11
C LYS A 94 -12.34 11.52 4.41
N LYS A 95 -13.12 12.60 4.46
CA LYS A 95 -13.95 12.96 5.63
C LYS A 95 -15.08 11.95 5.86
N THR A 96 -15.70 11.47 4.79
CA THR A 96 -16.83 10.51 4.85
C THR A 96 -16.38 9.05 4.87
N HIS A 97 -15.17 8.77 4.36
CA HIS A 97 -14.57 7.43 4.23
C HIS A 97 -13.16 7.43 4.86
N PRO A 98 -13.06 7.48 6.20
CA PRO A 98 -11.77 7.49 6.90
C PRO A 98 -11.00 6.19 6.61
N THR A 99 -10.01 6.30 5.73
CA THR A 99 -9.12 5.19 5.35
C THR A 99 -7.90 5.16 6.28
N GLY A 100 -7.89 4.21 7.21
CA GLY A 100 -6.68 3.84 7.96
C GLY A 100 -6.74 4.20 9.45
N LYS A 101 -6.68 3.15 10.29
CA LYS A 101 -6.78 3.15 11.75
C LYS A 101 -7.80 4.19 12.24
N LYS A 102 -9.07 3.76 12.37
CA LYS A 102 -9.95 4.36 13.39
C LYS A 102 -9.07 4.58 14.61
N SER A 103 -8.81 5.84 14.97
CA SER A 103 -8.21 6.17 16.24
C SER A 103 -9.07 5.38 17.21
N THR A 104 -8.49 4.30 17.73
CA THR A 104 -9.10 3.62 18.84
C THR A 104 -9.33 4.73 19.84
N ASP A 105 -10.57 4.86 20.30
CA ASP A 105 -11.09 5.96 21.10
C ASP A 105 -9.96 6.63 21.91
N PRO A 106 -9.78 7.97 21.84
CA PRO A 106 -8.70 8.66 22.55
C PRO A 106 -8.56 8.23 24.02
N ASP A 107 -9.67 7.88 24.66
CA ASP A 107 -9.75 7.47 26.06
C ASP A 107 -9.59 5.95 26.27
N MET A 108 -9.59 5.15 25.20
CA MET A 108 -9.34 3.72 25.30
C MET A 108 -7.89 3.45 25.69
N PRO A 109 -7.67 2.72 26.81
CA PRO A 109 -6.34 2.34 27.24
C PRO A 109 -5.55 1.67 26.12
N LYS A 110 -4.26 2.01 26.02
CA LYS A 110 -3.32 1.39 25.07
C LYS A 110 -2.76 0.10 25.65
N ARG A 111 -2.58 -0.89 24.79
CA ARG A 111 -1.96 -2.16 25.19
C ARG A 111 -0.54 -1.94 25.69
N PRO A 112 -0.11 -2.65 26.75
CA PRO A 112 1.23 -2.56 27.25
C PRO A 112 2.23 -3.11 26.23
N LEU A 113 3.46 -2.59 26.27
CA LEU A 113 4.58 -3.12 25.48
C LEU A 113 4.95 -4.51 26.00
N SER A 114 5.27 -5.42 25.07
CA SER A 114 5.80 -6.75 25.43
C SER A 114 7.16 -6.65 26.11
N ALA A 115 7.52 -7.65 26.92
CA ALA A 115 8.84 -7.77 27.57
C ALA A 115 10.01 -7.49 26.61
N TYR A 116 9.97 -8.06 25.39
CA TYR A 116 10.99 -7.78 24.36
C TYR A 116 11.04 -6.30 23.97
N PHE A 117 9.90 -5.64 23.79
CA PHE A 117 9.87 -4.23 23.41
C PHE A 117 10.32 -3.31 24.55
N LEU A 118 10.08 -3.70 25.81
CA LEU A 118 10.64 -3.00 26.97
C LEU A 118 12.17 -3.07 26.94
N TYR A 119 12.72 -4.28 26.74
CA TYR A 119 14.16 -4.49 26.57
C TYR A 119 14.74 -3.72 25.37
N ALA A 120 14.10 -3.84 24.21
CA ALA A 120 14.53 -3.19 22.99
C ALA A 120 14.52 -1.67 23.12
N ASN A 121 13.54 -1.08 23.82
CA ASN A 121 13.51 0.37 24.04
C ASN A 121 14.70 0.85 24.89
N GLU A 122 15.10 0.09 25.91
CA GLU A 122 16.25 0.45 26.75
C GLU A 122 17.58 0.32 25.99
N HIS A 123 17.73 -0.71 25.15
CA HIS A 123 19.01 -1.03 24.50
C HIS A 123 19.17 -0.48 23.08
N ARG A 124 18.07 -0.03 22.44
CA ARG A 124 18.11 0.44 21.06
C ARG A 124 19.01 1.66 20.87
N ASP A 125 19.02 2.58 21.83
CA ASP A 125 19.86 3.77 21.75
C ASP A 125 21.34 3.43 21.94
N GLU A 126 21.66 2.41 22.75
CA GLU A 126 23.02 1.89 22.92
C GLU A 126 23.54 1.21 21.64
N VAL A 127 22.71 0.35 21.03
CA VAL A 127 23.04 -0.31 19.76
C VAL A 127 23.17 0.71 18.63
N LYS A 128 22.31 1.74 18.61
CA LYS A 128 22.39 2.83 17.63
C LYS A 128 23.62 3.70 17.85
N LYS A 129 24.02 3.97 19.10
CA LYS A 129 25.19 4.79 19.42
C LYS A 129 26.49 4.07 19.08
N SER A 130 26.55 2.76 19.29
CA SER A 130 27.69 1.92 18.89
C SER A 130 27.74 1.68 17.37
N ASN A 131 26.59 1.76 16.70
CA ASN A 131 26.48 1.55 15.25
C ASN A 131 25.66 2.68 14.58
N PRO A 132 26.20 3.90 14.49
CA PRO A 132 25.46 5.06 13.98
C PRO A 132 25.09 4.94 12.49
N ASP A 133 25.85 4.16 11.71
CA ASP A 133 25.64 3.97 10.28
C ASP A 133 24.68 2.81 9.95
N MET A 134 24.29 2.00 10.94
CA MET A 134 23.39 0.87 10.72
C MET A 134 21.94 1.32 10.51
N LYS A 135 21.25 0.67 9.59
CA LYS A 135 19.82 0.90 9.37
C LYS A 135 19.03 0.43 10.59
N ILE A 136 17.91 1.10 10.88
CA ILE A 136 17.01 0.74 11.99
C ILE A 136 16.55 -0.72 11.90
N THR A 137 16.37 -1.26 10.69
CA THR A 137 16.00 -2.66 10.46
C THR A 137 17.07 -3.63 10.94
N GLN A 138 18.34 -3.30 10.72
CA GLN A 138 19.46 -4.11 11.19
C GLN A 138 19.61 -4.00 12.71
N ILE A 139 19.45 -2.80 13.28
CA ILE A 139 19.44 -2.58 14.74
C ILE A 139 18.32 -3.41 15.41
N ALA A 140 17.14 -3.50 14.79
CA ALA A 140 16.06 -4.33 15.30
C ALA A 140 16.38 -5.82 15.24
N ALA A 141 17.06 -6.28 14.18
CA ALA A 141 17.52 -7.66 14.05
C ALA A 141 18.54 -8.01 15.15
N THR A 142 19.54 -7.17 15.38
CA THR A 142 20.56 -7.37 16.42
C THR A 142 19.94 -7.40 17.82
N LEU A 143 18.98 -6.51 18.13
CA LEU A 143 18.26 -6.53 19.41
C LEU A 143 17.44 -7.81 19.60
N GLY A 144 16.84 -8.32 18.52
CA GLY A 144 16.10 -9.58 18.55
C GLY A 144 16.99 -10.78 18.82
N GLU A 145 18.21 -10.79 18.27
CA GLU A 145 19.23 -11.80 18.57
C GLU A 145 19.73 -11.70 20.01
N MET A 146 20.04 -10.49 20.49
CA MET A 146 20.44 -10.26 21.88
C MET A 146 19.36 -10.73 22.86
N TRP A 147 18.09 -10.39 22.62
CA TRP A 147 16.99 -10.86 23.47
C TRP A 147 16.86 -12.39 23.50
N LYS A 148 17.07 -13.07 22.38
CA LYS A 148 17.03 -14.55 22.34
C LYS A 148 18.22 -15.16 23.09
N ALA A 149 19.38 -14.50 23.06
CA ALA A 149 20.59 -14.94 23.74
C ALA A 149 20.60 -14.65 25.25
N LEU A 150 19.76 -13.72 25.73
CA LEU A 150 19.61 -13.45 27.17
C LEU A 150 19.13 -14.69 27.93
N SER A 151 19.62 -14.82 29.17
CA SER A 151 19.16 -15.83 30.10
C SER A 151 17.73 -15.53 30.57
N GLU A 152 17.03 -16.55 31.09
CA GLU A 152 15.70 -16.33 31.67
C GLU A 152 15.76 -15.42 32.91
N GLU A 153 16.90 -15.36 33.61
CA GLU A 153 17.11 -14.46 34.75
C GLU A 153 17.18 -13.00 34.31
N ASP A 154 17.86 -12.71 33.19
CA ASP A 154 17.96 -11.37 32.63
C ASP A 154 16.65 -10.92 31.97
N LYS A 155 15.88 -11.86 31.41
CA LYS A 155 14.53 -11.59 30.87
C LYS A 155 13.51 -11.35 31.96
N LYS A 156 13.67 -11.99 33.13
CA LYS A 156 12.73 -11.95 34.25
C LYS A 156 12.25 -10.53 34.61
N PRO A 157 13.11 -9.52 34.83
CA PRO A 157 12.64 -8.16 35.15
C PRO A 157 11.77 -7.56 34.04
N TYR A 158 12.03 -7.87 32.77
CA TYR A 158 11.22 -7.37 31.64
C TYR A 158 9.88 -8.10 31.53
N VAL A 159 9.86 -9.39 31.83
CA VAL A 159 8.63 -10.19 31.89
C VAL A 159 7.75 -9.72 33.03
N GLU A 160 8.30 -9.53 34.23
CA GLU A 160 7.57 -9.01 35.39
C GLU A 160 7.03 -7.59 35.14
N LYS A 161 7.85 -6.68 34.57
CA LYS A 161 7.39 -5.34 34.16
C LYS A 161 6.23 -5.42 33.16
N HIS A 162 6.30 -6.33 32.18
CA HIS A 162 5.22 -6.52 31.21
C HIS A 162 3.95 -7.04 31.86
N GLU A 163 4.07 -8.01 32.79
CA GLU A 163 2.93 -8.58 33.51
C GLU A 163 2.22 -7.53 34.37
N GLN A 164 2.97 -6.70 35.09
CA GLN A 164 2.42 -5.58 35.86
C GLN A 164 1.66 -4.60 34.97
N MET A 165 2.29 -4.13 33.88
CA MET A 165 1.62 -3.23 32.93
C MET A 165 0.39 -3.87 32.26
N LYS A 166 0.38 -5.19 32.12
CA LYS A 166 -0.75 -5.95 31.59
C LYS A 166 -1.90 -6.01 32.58
N GLU A 167 -1.63 -6.24 33.86
CA GLU A 167 -2.66 -6.21 34.90
C GLU A 167 -3.30 -4.83 35.01
N GLU A 168 -2.49 -3.77 35.02
CA GLU A 168 -2.99 -2.39 34.98
C GLU A 168 -3.85 -2.11 33.74
N TYR A 169 -3.39 -2.56 32.57
CA TYR A 169 -4.16 -2.45 31.34
C TYR A 169 -5.47 -3.23 31.40
N ASP A 170 -5.46 -4.44 31.95
CA ASP A 170 -6.63 -5.30 32.05
C ASP A 170 -7.68 -4.73 33.02
N VAL A 171 -7.27 -3.98 34.04
CA VAL A 171 -8.17 -3.20 34.90
C VAL A 171 -8.70 -1.98 34.15
N ALA A 172 -7.82 -1.14 33.61
CA ALA A 172 -8.20 0.09 32.91
C ALA A 172 -9.14 -0.17 31.73
N ILE A 173 -8.91 -1.25 30.97
CA ILE A 173 -9.74 -1.58 29.82
C ILE A 173 -11.12 -2.13 30.21
N LYS A 174 -11.23 -2.77 31.38
CA LYS A 174 -12.53 -3.20 31.92
C LYS A 174 -13.35 -1.99 32.32
N GLU A 175 -12.77 -1.07 33.08
CA GLU A 175 -13.40 0.19 33.49
C GLU A 175 -13.82 1.03 32.27
N TYR A 176 -12.98 1.08 31.23
CA TYR A 176 -13.32 1.72 29.96
C TYR A 176 -14.56 1.07 29.31
N TYR A 177 -14.67 -0.26 29.26
CA TYR A 177 -15.86 -0.92 28.70
C TYR A 177 -17.11 -0.78 29.57
N GLU A 178 -16.97 -0.66 30.89
CA GLU A 178 -18.08 -0.39 31.80
C GLU A 178 -18.65 1.02 31.60
N SER A 179 -17.78 2.01 31.39
CA SER A 179 -18.15 3.39 31.10
C SER A 179 -18.56 3.62 29.63
N HIS A 180 -18.12 2.78 28.69
CA HIS A 180 -18.37 2.90 27.25
C HIS A 180 -18.97 1.61 26.66
N PRO A 181 -20.26 1.30 26.96
CA PRO A 181 -20.91 0.07 26.51
C PRO A 181 -20.99 -0.08 24.98
N ASP A 182 -20.97 1.04 24.23
CA ASP A 182 -20.98 1.02 22.76
C ASP A 182 -19.62 0.56 22.17
N ALA A 183 -18.51 0.84 22.84
CA ALA A 183 -17.18 0.36 22.44
C ALA A 183 -17.06 -1.16 22.58
N LEU A 184 -17.73 -1.75 23.59
CA LEU A 184 -17.79 -3.20 23.77
C LEU A 184 -18.57 -3.87 22.62
N LYS A 185 -19.73 -3.32 22.24
CA LYS A 185 -20.52 -3.79 21.08
C LYS A 185 -19.73 -3.70 19.77
N GLU A 186 -18.98 -2.61 19.55
CA GLU A 186 -18.13 -2.47 18.37
C GLU A 186 -17.00 -3.52 18.33
N LYS A 187 -16.38 -3.82 19.48
CA LYS A 187 -15.36 -4.88 19.62
C LYS A 187 -15.93 -6.27 19.29
N GLU A 188 -17.12 -6.58 19.80
CA GLU A 188 -17.79 -7.86 19.52
C GLU A 188 -18.20 -7.97 18.05
N GLY A 189 -18.70 -6.89 17.45
CA GLY A 189 -19.00 -6.82 16.02
C GLY A 189 -17.76 -7.05 15.15
N LYS A 190 -16.61 -6.46 15.51
CA LYS A 190 -15.32 -6.70 14.82
C LYS A 190 -14.82 -8.15 15.00
N LYS A 191 -14.95 -8.75 16.18
CA LYS A 191 -14.60 -10.17 16.42
C LYS A 191 -15.47 -11.14 15.61
N LYS A 192 -16.76 -10.86 15.43
CA LYS A 192 -17.65 -11.67 14.60
C LYS A 192 -17.29 -11.57 13.11
N ARG A 193 -16.97 -10.36 12.62
CA ARG A 193 -16.52 -10.13 11.23
C ARG A 193 -15.17 -10.81 10.92
N SER A 194 -14.24 -10.89 11.88
CA SER A 194 -12.93 -11.52 11.68
C SER A 194 -12.93 -13.05 11.78
N LYS A 195 -14.00 -13.65 12.34
CA LYS A 195 -14.21 -15.11 12.41
C LYS A 195 -14.95 -15.69 11.20
N ALA A 196 -15.34 -14.89 10.21
CA ALA A 196 -15.76 -15.41 8.91
C ALA A 196 -14.61 -16.21 8.26
N PRO A 197 -14.88 -17.35 7.61
CA PRO A 197 -13.85 -18.28 7.16
C PRO A 197 -12.90 -17.60 6.17
N LYS A 198 -11.66 -17.36 6.60
CA LYS A 198 -10.56 -16.95 5.72
C LYS A 198 -10.18 -18.15 4.85
N LYS A 199 -10.42 -18.06 3.54
CA LYS A 199 -9.81 -18.96 2.55
C LYS A 199 -8.31 -19.08 2.80
N GLU A 200 -7.85 -20.31 2.93
CA GLU A 200 -6.49 -20.70 3.27
C GLU A 200 -5.46 -20.07 2.31
N LYS A 201 -4.40 -19.48 2.87
CA LYS A 201 -3.22 -19.00 2.12
C LYS A 201 -2.04 -19.90 2.43
N LYS A 202 -1.47 -20.51 1.37
CA LYS A 202 -0.20 -21.25 1.40
C LYS A 202 1.02 -20.32 1.60
N PRO A 203 2.18 -20.85 2.06
CA PRO A 203 3.28 -20.07 2.61
C PRO A 203 4.09 -19.33 1.54
N LYS A 204 4.64 -18.16 1.90
CA LYS A 204 5.58 -17.37 1.10
C LYS A 204 7.02 -17.72 1.52
N GLU A 205 7.83 -18.12 0.54
CA GLU A 205 9.29 -18.10 0.61
C GLU A 205 9.80 -16.73 0.16
N GLU A 206 10.90 -16.33 0.77
CA GLU A 206 11.59 -15.04 0.74
C GLU A 206 12.45 -14.90 -0.53
N VAL A 207 12.61 -13.67 -1.06
CA VAL A 207 13.89 -13.03 -1.42
C VAL A 207 13.65 -11.70 -2.16
N GLU A 208 14.62 -10.84 -1.94
CA GLU A 208 14.82 -9.39 -2.05
C GLU A 208 14.51 -8.62 -3.36
N GLU A 209 14.18 -7.35 -3.11
CA GLU A 209 14.70 -6.10 -3.73
C GLU A 209 14.81 -5.98 -5.27
N LYS A 210 14.00 -5.08 -5.85
CA LYS A 210 14.48 -3.82 -6.49
C LYS A 210 13.33 -2.89 -6.90
N THR A 211 13.66 -1.61 -6.82
CA THR A 211 12.90 -0.36 -6.99
C THR A 211 12.53 -0.04 -8.46
N GLU A 212 11.75 1.05 -8.66
CA GLU A 212 11.32 1.67 -9.94
C GLU A 212 10.18 0.93 -10.66
N THR A 213 9.07 1.51 -11.14
CA THR A 213 8.73 2.86 -11.65
C THR A 213 7.22 3.10 -11.56
N GLU A 214 6.80 4.28 -11.11
CA GLU A 214 5.41 4.71 -10.83
C GLU A 214 4.64 5.21 -12.09
N GLU A 215 5.02 4.76 -13.29
CA GLU A 215 4.49 5.30 -14.56
C GLU A 215 3.67 4.32 -15.42
N GLU A 216 3.61 3.02 -15.09
CA GLU A 216 2.91 2.02 -15.93
C GLU A 216 1.41 1.84 -15.62
N GLU A 217 0.93 2.15 -14.41
CA GLU A 217 -0.46 1.83 -14.00
C GLU A 217 -1.54 2.70 -14.65
N GLU A 218 -1.18 3.83 -15.28
CA GLU A 218 -2.15 4.66 -16.00
C GLU A 218 -2.41 4.15 -17.44
N SER A 219 -1.52 3.30 -17.98
CA SER A 219 -1.63 2.80 -19.36
C SER A 219 -2.61 1.62 -19.54
N GLU A 220 -2.90 0.85 -18.49
CA GLU A 220 -3.75 -0.35 -18.61
C GLU A 220 -5.26 -0.08 -18.55
N ASN A 221 -5.72 1.10 -18.12
CA ASN A 221 -7.16 1.39 -18.00
C ASN A 221 -7.78 2.14 -19.21
N ILE A 222 -7.06 2.31 -20.32
CA ILE A 222 -7.53 3.11 -21.47
C ILE A 222 -8.02 2.30 -22.68
N PHE A 223 -8.08 0.96 -22.56
CA PHE A 223 -8.41 0.07 -23.69
C PHE A 223 -9.88 -0.39 -23.77
N ASP A 224 -10.74 -0.02 -22.83
CA ASP A 224 -12.11 -0.57 -22.72
C ASP A 224 -13.25 0.45 -22.90
N ASN A 225 -12.97 1.68 -23.34
CA ASN A 225 -14.02 2.70 -23.51
C ASN A 225 -14.06 3.30 -24.91
N GLU A 226 -14.35 2.47 -25.91
CA GLU A 226 -15.03 2.90 -27.16
C GLU A 226 -15.54 1.67 -27.91
N SER A 227 -16.77 1.27 -27.60
CA SER A 227 -17.59 0.43 -28.47
C SER A 227 -19.04 0.86 -28.29
N GLU A 228 -19.39 1.94 -28.99
CA GLU A 228 -20.72 2.17 -29.58
C GLU A 228 -20.56 3.05 -30.82
#